data_AF-A0A4P5R839-F1
#
_entry.id   AF-A0A4P5R839-F1
#
_cell.length_a   1.000
_cell.length_b   1.000
_cell.length_c   1.000
_cell.angle_alpha   90.00
_cell.angle_beta   90.00
_cell.angle_gamma   90.00
#
_symmetry.space_group_name_H-M   'P 1'
#
loop_
_entity.id
_entity.type
_entity.pdbx_description
1 polymer ?
#
loop_
_entity_poly.entity_id
_entity_poly.type
_entity_poly.pdbx_seq_one_letter_code
_entity_poly.pdbx_strand_id
1 'polypeptide(L)'
;MNGQHFDVVVIGGGAAGMMCALTAGQRGRKVALIEHNDRVGKKIAISGGGRCNFTNTGIEPGCYLSERPEFSRSALARYTAWDFIALVEKHGIAYHEKKLGQQFCDGSSREIIGMLEAECAAANVQTFANCRVQSVERTDDFRVATSRGEFTTQSLVIASGGLSFAKLGATPFGYDIAKQFGHRITPLRPALVPFTFSKSDEPLHELSGLSLPVVTHCGTAQFEEAMLVTHRGLSGPAILQISSYWREGATVEINLLPDARATESLLRARVTGRDLPSVLAEWMPRRFADAWCALHTPAKPLVHFKQREFDDTLRLLQAWPFAPAGTEGYPKAEVTLGGVDTADISSKTMESRRVPRLFFIGEVVDITGWLGGYNFQWAWSSGHAAGEVA
;
A
#
# COMPACT_ATOMS: atom_id res chain seq x y z
N MET A 1 32.90 -7.91 -26.05
CA MET A 1 31.50 -8.23 -25.67
C MET A 1 30.63 -7.17 -26.30
N ASN A 2 29.76 -7.52 -27.24
CA ASN A 2 28.92 -6.54 -27.93
C ASN A 2 27.81 -6.09 -26.97
N GLY A 3 27.86 -4.84 -26.52
CA GLY A 3 26.79 -4.23 -25.72
C GLY A 3 25.48 -4.19 -26.51
N GLN A 4 24.35 -4.36 -25.84
CA GLN A 4 23.03 -4.28 -26.47
C GLN A 4 22.50 -2.85 -26.36
N HIS A 5 22.02 -2.28 -27.48
CA HIS A 5 21.42 -0.94 -27.49
C HIS A 5 19.89 -1.01 -27.53
N PHE A 6 19.27 -0.21 -26.66
CA PHE A 6 17.82 -0.06 -26.51
C PHE A 6 17.45 1.41 -26.42
N ASP A 7 16.29 1.78 -26.95
CA ASP A 7 15.75 3.12 -26.79
C ASP A 7 15.42 3.42 -25.33
N VAL A 8 14.83 2.42 -24.65
CA VAL A 8 14.40 2.50 -23.25
C VAL A 8 14.83 1.25 -22.50
N VAL A 9 15.44 1.42 -21.33
CA VAL A 9 15.65 0.35 -20.35
C VAL A 9 14.79 0.64 -19.13
N VAL A 10 13.96 -0.33 -18.74
CA VAL A 10 13.14 -0.30 -17.52
C VAL A 10 13.72 -1.29 -16.52
N ILE A 11 14.10 -0.82 -15.33
CA ILE A 11 14.64 -1.66 -14.25
C ILE A 11 13.53 -1.95 -13.23
N GLY A 12 13.11 -3.22 -13.16
CA GLY A 12 12.08 -3.74 -12.27
C GLY A 12 10.86 -4.25 -13.04
N GLY A 13 10.64 -5.56 -13.05
CA GLY A 13 9.51 -6.25 -13.67
C GLY A 13 8.25 -6.26 -12.80
N GLY A 14 8.01 -5.19 -12.06
CA GLY A 14 6.81 -5.01 -11.24
C GLY A 14 5.64 -4.40 -12.01
N ALA A 15 4.61 -4.01 -11.27
CA ALA A 15 3.43 -3.34 -11.82
C ALA A 15 3.77 -2.13 -12.70
N ALA A 16 4.47 -1.15 -12.13
CA ALA A 16 4.82 0.08 -12.83
C ALA A 16 5.76 -0.17 -14.01
N GLY A 17 6.74 -1.08 -13.85
CA GLY A 17 7.72 -1.36 -14.87
C GLY A 17 7.13 -2.06 -16.10
N MET A 18 6.25 -3.04 -15.91
CA MET A 18 5.54 -3.67 -17.03
C MET A 18 4.62 -2.69 -17.74
N MET A 19 3.89 -1.85 -17.01
CA MET A 19 3.05 -0.81 -17.60
C MET A 19 3.87 0.21 -18.40
N CYS A 20 5.01 0.65 -17.89
CA CYS A 20 5.90 1.54 -18.63
C CYS A 20 6.47 0.88 -19.88
N ALA A 21 6.90 -0.38 -19.77
CA ALA A 21 7.52 -1.10 -20.87
C ALA A 21 6.54 -1.34 -22.02
N LEU A 22 5.31 -1.81 -21.72
CA LEU A 22 4.28 -2.00 -22.75
C LEU A 22 3.89 -0.66 -23.40
N THR A 23 3.75 0.41 -22.62
CA THR A 23 3.36 1.73 -23.14
C THR A 23 4.43 2.30 -24.08
N ALA A 24 5.71 2.24 -23.69
CA ALA A 24 6.81 2.66 -24.54
C ALA A 24 6.95 1.79 -25.80
N GLY A 25 6.74 0.47 -25.68
CA GLY A 25 6.77 -0.45 -26.83
C GLY A 25 5.62 -0.20 -27.82
N GLN A 26 4.42 0.14 -27.34
CA GLN A 26 3.27 0.51 -28.18
C GLN A 26 3.55 1.78 -29.02
N ARG A 27 4.45 2.66 -28.55
CA ARG A 27 4.97 3.81 -29.31
C ARG A 27 6.06 3.43 -30.33
N GLY A 28 6.38 2.15 -30.47
CA GLY A 28 7.41 1.64 -31.38
C GLY A 28 8.85 1.74 -30.86
N ARG A 29 9.04 2.04 -29.57
CA ARG A 29 10.38 2.10 -28.95
C ARG A 29 10.94 0.70 -28.76
N LYS A 30 12.25 0.53 -28.93
CA LYS A 30 12.94 -0.72 -28.60
C LYS A 30 13.21 -0.78 -27.09
N VAL A 31 12.41 -1.56 -26.36
CA VAL A 31 12.43 -1.61 -24.88
C VAL A 31 13.08 -2.88 -24.34
N ALA A 32 13.94 -2.72 -23.33
CA ALA A 32 14.37 -3.81 -22.46
C ALA A 32 13.76 -3.66 -21.05
N LEU A 33 13.06 -4.70 -20.58
CA LEU A 33 12.57 -4.81 -19.21
C LEU A 33 13.49 -5.75 -18.41
N ILE A 34 14.18 -5.23 -17.41
CA ILE A 34 15.16 -5.97 -16.61
C ILE A 34 14.58 -6.33 -15.25
N GLU A 35 14.58 -7.63 -14.92
CA GLU A 35 14.12 -8.16 -13.64
C GLU A 35 15.17 -9.09 -13.03
N HIS A 36 15.50 -8.88 -11.76
CA HIS A 36 16.53 -9.67 -11.08
C HIS A 36 16.00 -11.02 -10.58
N ASN A 37 14.69 -11.14 -10.37
CA ASN A 37 14.00 -12.37 -10.05
C ASN A 37 13.91 -13.32 -11.25
N ASP A 38 13.54 -14.57 -10.97
CA ASP A 38 13.28 -15.61 -11.98
C ASP A 38 12.07 -15.32 -12.88
N ARG A 39 11.18 -14.41 -12.46
CA ARG A 39 9.99 -14.00 -13.18
C ARG A 39 9.53 -12.61 -12.76
N VAL A 40 8.75 -11.96 -13.61
CA VAL A 40 8.11 -10.66 -13.36
C VAL A 40 6.91 -10.80 -12.40
N GLY A 41 6.40 -9.68 -11.89
CA GLY A 41 5.10 -9.61 -11.22
C GLY A 41 5.01 -10.29 -9.84
N LYS A 42 6.13 -10.64 -9.17
CA LYS A 42 6.10 -11.36 -7.88
C LYS A 42 5.23 -10.70 -6.80
N LYS A 43 5.24 -9.37 -6.68
CA LYS A 43 4.38 -8.64 -5.71
C LYS A 43 2.91 -8.64 -6.15
N ILE A 44 2.62 -8.61 -7.45
CA ILE A 44 1.26 -8.79 -7.99
C ILE A 44 0.74 -10.18 -7.59
N ALA A 45 1.57 -11.22 -7.76
CA ALA A 45 1.19 -12.61 -7.52
C ALA A 45 0.66 -12.86 -6.09
N ILE A 46 1.20 -12.19 -5.08
CA ILE A 46 0.78 -12.36 -3.68
C ILE A 46 -0.26 -11.33 -3.21
N SER A 47 -0.52 -10.29 -4.00
CA SER A 47 -1.39 -9.18 -3.60
C SER A 47 -2.85 -9.61 -3.49
N GLY A 48 -3.60 -8.94 -2.60
CA GLY A 48 -5.02 -9.22 -2.40
C GLY A 48 -5.31 -10.68 -2.02
N GLY A 49 -4.41 -11.34 -1.29
CA GLY A 49 -4.52 -12.77 -0.95
C GLY A 49 -4.40 -13.69 -2.18
N GLY A 50 -3.66 -13.27 -3.22
CA GLY A 50 -3.51 -14.02 -4.47
C GLY A 50 -4.59 -13.75 -5.51
N ARG A 51 -5.50 -12.80 -5.26
CA ARG A 51 -6.56 -12.37 -6.19
C ARG A 51 -6.33 -11.00 -6.82
N CYS A 52 -5.28 -10.30 -6.41
CA CYS A 52 -4.93 -8.94 -6.85
C CYS A 52 -6.06 -7.91 -6.71
N ASN A 53 -5.95 -7.05 -5.69
CA ASN A 53 -6.75 -5.83 -5.61
C ASN A 53 -6.18 -4.79 -6.57
N PHE A 54 -6.51 -4.87 -7.85
CA PHE A 54 -5.73 -4.23 -8.92
C PHE A 54 -6.00 -2.74 -9.10
N THR A 55 -7.15 -2.24 -8.66
CA THR A 55 -7.46 -0.80 -8.62
C THR A 55 -8.60 -0.50 -7.64
N ASN A 56 -8.97 0.77 -7.52
CA ASN A 56 -10.16 1.22 -6.79
C ASN A 56 -11.01 2.11 -7.71
N THR A 57 -12.32 2.19 -7.53
CA THR A 57 -13.18 3.14 -8.27
C THR A 57 -13.23 4.53 -7.64
N GLY A 58 -12.90 4.66 -6.35
CA GLY A 58 -12.82 5.92 -5.59
C GLY A 58 -11.45 6.59 -5.63
N ILE A 59 -10.77 6.60 -6.77
CA ILE A 59 -9.41 7.17 -6.89
C ILE A 59 -9.47 8.69 -6.86
N GLU A 60 -8.86 9.27 -5.85
CA GLU A 60 -8.68 10.71 -5.71
C GLU A 60 -7.26 11.04 -5.22
N PRO A 61 -6.72 12.23 -5.51
CA PRO A 61 -5.41 12.65 -5.00
C PRO A 61 -5.30 12.55 -3.47
N GLY A 62 -6.39 12.80 -2.74
CA GLY A 62 -6.43 12.70 -1.27
C GLY A 62 -6.20 11.30 -0.70
N CYS A 63 -6.29 10.26 -1.53
CA CYS A 63 -6.01 8.88 -1.14
C CYS A 63 -4.51 8.52 -1.20
N TYR A 64 -3.64 9.49 -1.50
CA TYR A 64 -2.20 9.32 -1.63
C TYR A 64 -1.43 10.25 -0.69
N LEU A 65 -0.51 9.66 0.06
CA LEU A 65 0.39 10.37 0.96
C LEU A 65 1.69 10.71 0.21
N SER A 66 2.14 11.96 0.39
CA SER A 66 3.36 12.51 -0.19
C SER A 66 3.74 13.79 0.56
N GLU A 67 5.01 14.19 0.53
CA GLU A 67 5.39 15.57 0.88
C GLU A 67 4.80 16.60 -0.11
N ARG A 68 4.35 16.17 -1.30
CA ARG A 68 3.62 17.01 -2.28
C ARG A 68 2.27 16.38 -2.67
N PRO A 69 1.18 16.69 -1.94
CA PRO A 69 -0.12 16.03 -2.10
C PRO A 69 -0.70 16.03 -3.52
N GLU A 70 -0.45 17.09 -4.31
CA GLU A 70 -1.01 17.24 -5.66
C GLU A 70 -0.19 16.53 -6.76
N PHE A 71 0.96 15.94 -6.43
CA PHE A 71 1.88 15.40 -7.45
C PHE A 71 1.24 14.29 -8.29
N SER A 72 0.46 13.41 -7.67
CA SER A 72 -0.16 12.26 -8.34
C SER A 72 -1.28 12.64 -9.31
N ARG A 73 -1.89 13.83 -9.14
CA ARG A 73 -3.08 14.29 -9.89
C ARG A 73 -2.93 14.14 -11.40
N SER A 74 -1.79 14.57 -11.96
CA SER A 74 -1.60 14.57 -13.43
C SER A 74 -1.47 13.16 -14.02
N ALA A 75 -0.84 12.23 -13.31
CA ALA A 75 -0.74 10.84 -13.77
C ALA A 75 -2.08 10.11 -13.64
N LEU A 76 -2.73 10.23 -12.47
CA LEU A 76 -4.03 9.60 -12.19
C LEU A 76 -5.14 10.06 -13.13
N ALA A 77 -5.10 11.32 -13.59
CA ALA A 77 -6.09 11.85 -14.52
C ALA A 77 -5.87 11.42 -15.98
N ARG A 78 -4.66 10.98 -16.36
CA ARG A 78 -4.34 10.55 -17.73
C ARG A 78 -4.44 9.04 -17.95
N TYR A 79 -4.33 8.28 -16.87
CA TYR A 79 -4.55 6.84 -16.88
C TYR A 79 -5.31 6.49 -15.60
N THR A 80 -6.62 6.39 -15.75
CA THR A 80 -7.59 6.26 -14.66
C THR A 80 -7.77 4.80 -14.26
N ALA A 81 -8.54 4.55 -13.20
CA ALA A 81 -8.96 3.19 -12.85
C ALA A 81 -9.73 2.52 -13.98
N TRP A 82 -10.56 3.29 -14.69
CA TRP A 82 -11.39 2.80 -15.78
C TRP A 82 -10.57 2.38 -17.00
N ASP A 83 -9.44 3.06 -17.27
CA ASP A 83 -8.53 2.66 -18.35
C ASP A 83 -7.89 1.29 -18.06
N PHE A 84 -7.50 1.04 -16.80
CA PHE A 84 -6.97 -0.26 -16.41
C PHE A 84 -8.07 -1.34 -16.38
N ILE A 85 -9.27 -1.01 -15.91
CA ILE A 85 -10.43 -1.92 -15.96
C ILE A 85 -10.74 -2.32 -17.40
N ALA A 86 -10.74 -1.38 -18.34
CA ALA A 86 -10.96 -1.68 -19.75
C ALA A 86 -9.89 -2.62 -20.32
N LEU A 87 -8.63 -2.52 -19.86
CA LEU A 87 -7.57 -3.47 -20.21
C LEU A 87 -7.84 -4.86 -19.64
N VAL A 88 -8.29 -4.97 -18.39
CA VAL A 88 -8.70 -6.24 -17.76
C VAL A 88 -9.86 -6.88 -18.53
N GLU A 89 -10.88 -6.10 -18.90
CA GLU A 89 -12.04 -6.56 -19.69
C GLU A 89 -11.65 -6.99 -21.11
N LYS A 90 -10.74 -6.25 -21.77
CA LYS A 90 -10.20 -6.61 -23.10
C LYS A 90 -9.57 -8.01 -23.11
N HIS A 91 -8.97 -8.42 -22.00
CA HIS A 91 -8.36 -9.75 -21.84
C HIS A 91 -9.33 -10.80 -21.27
N GLY A 92 -10.60 -10.45 -21.07
CA GLY A 92 -11.64 -11.38 -20.61
C GLY A 92 -11.44 -11.86 -19.16
N ILE A 93 -10.74 -11.09 -18.33
CA ILE A 93 -10.48 -11.44 -16.94
C ILE A 93 -11.70 -11.04 -16.08
N ALA A 94 -12.30 -12.01 -15.41
CA ALA A 94 -13.44 -11.77 -14.53
C ALA A 94 -13.01 -11.13 -13.20
N TYR A 95 -13.78 -10.15 -12.73
CA TYR A 95 -13.51 -9.41 -11.50
C TYR A 95 -14.82 -8.94 -10.85
N HIS A 96 -14.73 -8.59 -9.55
CA HIS A 96 -15.83 -7.99 -8.80
C HIS A 96 -15.33 -6.89 -7.87
N GLU A 97 -16.24 -5.98 -7.51
CA GLU A 97 -16.04 -5.08 -6.39
C GLU A 97 -16.26 -5.84 -5.08
N LYS A 98 -15.28 -5.80 -4.16
CA LYS A 98 -15.43 -6.41 -2.83
C LYS A 98 -16.15 -5.49 -1.85
N LYS A 99 -15.60 -4.28 -1.65
CA LYS A 99 -16.15 -3.20 -0.83
C LYS A 99 -15.36 -1.92 -1.08
N LEU A 100 -15.95 -0.77 -0.81
CA LEU A 100 -15.27 0.55 -0.86
C LEU A 100 -14.51 0.74 -2.20
N GLY A 101 -15.13 0.34 -3.32
CA GLY A 101 -14.57 0.48 -4.66
C GLY A 101 -13.44 -0.49 -5.03
N GLN A 102 -13.02 -1.40 -4.14
CA GLN A 102 -11.88 -2.30 -4.35
C GLN A 102 -12.19 -3.35 -5.43
N GLN A 103 -11.41 -3.36 -6.52
CA GLN A 103 -11.59 -4.29 -7.64
C GLN A 103 -10.64 -5.48 -7.52
N PHE A 104 -11.19 -6.69 -7.43
CA PHE A 104 -10.44 -7.93 -7.30
C PHE A 104 -10.73 -8.89 -8.44
N CYS A 105 -9.72 -9.63 -8.90
CA CYS A 105 -9.96 -10.74 -9.83
C CYS A 105 -10.81 -11.82 -9.12
N ASP A 106 -11.70 -12.46 -9.87
CA ASP A 106 -12.44 -13.63 -9.40
C ASP A 106 -11.51 -14.84 -9.24
N GLY A 107 -10.61 -14.99 -10.20
CA GLY A 107 -9.58 -16.03 -10.25
C GLY A 107 -8.28 -15.61 -9.56
N SER A 108 -7.17 -15.77 -10.28
CA SER A 108 -5.83 -15.58 -9.73
C SER A 108 -5.23 -14.25 -10.17
N SER A 109 -4.47 -13.62 -9.28
CA SER A 109 -3.56 -12.51 -9.58
C SER A 109 -2.63 -12.77 -10.77
N ARG A 110 -2.37 -14.05 -11.10
CA ARG A 110 -1.59 -14.44 -12.28
C ARG A 110 -2.24 -14.07 -13.60
N GLU A 111 -3.56 -13.88 -13.65
CA GLU A 111 -4.27 -13.42 -14.86
C GLU A 111 -3.84 -11.99 -15.21
N ILE A 112 -3.71 -11.10 -14.22
CA ILE A 112 -3.15 -9.76 -14.41
C ILE A 112 -1.70 -9.81 -14.89
N ILE A 113 -0.89 -10.73 -14.36
CA ILE A 113 0.50 -10.90 -14.81
C ILE A 113 0.54 -11.37 -16.27
N GLY A 114 -0.24 -12.40 -16.61
CA GLY A 114 -0.32 -12.93 -17.98
C GLY A 114 -0.82 -11.89 -18.98
N MET A 115 -1.79 -11.07 -18.59
CA MET A 115 -2.24 -9.91 -19.38
C MET A 115 -1.10 -8.93 -19.66
N LEU A 116 -0.33 -8.53 -18.63
CA LEU A 116 0.78 -7.59 -18.77
C LEU A 116 1.93 -8.19 -19.61
N GLU A 117 2.22 -9.48 -19.45
CA GLU A 117 3.19 -10.21 -20.28
C GLU A 117 2.74 -10.26 -21.75
N ALA A 118 1.45 -10.50 -22.01
CA ALA A 118 0.90 -10.51 -23.36
C ALA A 118 0.94 -9.13 -24.03
N GLU A 119 0.61 -8.06 -23.30
CA GLU A 119 0.73 -6.68 -23.81
C GLU A 119 2.18 -6.28 -24.06
N CYS A 120 3.11 -6.67 -23.18
CA CYS A 120 4.55 -6.48 -23.40
C CYS A 120 5.03 -7.22 -24.67
N ALA A 121 4.60 -8.47 -24.86
CA ALA A 121 4.96 -9.26 -26.03
C ALA A 121 4.39 -8.66 -27.33
N ALA A 122 3.13 -8.23 -27.32
CA ALA A 122 2.50 -7.55 -28.45
C ALA A 122 3.20 -6.23 -28.80
N ALA A 123 3.76 -5.55 -27.80
CA ALA A 123 4.55 -4.33 -27.94
C ALA A 123 6.05 -4.58 -28.25
N ASN A 124 6.46 -5.82 -28.53
CA ASN A 124 7.85 -6.22 -28.81
C ASN A 124 8.86 -5.89 -27.69
N VAL A 125 8.42 -5.84 -26.43
CA VAL A 125 9.28 -5.63 -25.26
C VAL A 125 10.16 -6.86 -25.05
N GLN A 126 11.47 -6.65 -24.85
CA GLN A 126 12.40 -7.73 -24.50
C GLN A 126 12.57 -7.82 -22.98
N THR A 127 12.07 -8.91 -22.39
CA THR A 127 12.14 -9.14 -20.94
C THR A 127 13.36 -9.99 -20.57
N PHE A 128 14.19 -9.47 -19.67
CA PHE A 128 15.38 -10.12 -19.14
C PHE A 128 15.19 -10.43 -17.66
N ALA A 129 14.59 -11.59 -17.36
CA ALA A 129 14.57 -12.16 -16.00
C ALA A 129 15.94 -12.75 -15.61
N ASN A 130 16.13 -13.03 -14.31
CA ASN A 130 17.40 -13.43 -13.70
C ASN A 130 18.56 -12.48 -14.07
N CYS A 131 18.25 -11.20 -14.26
CA CYS A 131 19.18 -10.18 -14.72
C CYS A 131 19.37 -9.13 -13.63
N ARG A 132 20.47 -9.24 -12.89
CA ARG A 132 20.79 -8.29 -11.81
C ARG A 132 21.56 -7.12 -12.40
N VAL A 133 21.06 -5.91 -12.17
CA VAL A 133 21.81 -4.68 -12.44
C VAL A 133 22.91 -4.54 -11.39
N GLN A 134 24.13 -4.27 -11.84
CA GLN A 134 25.33 -4.16 -11.02
C GLN A 134 25.76 -2.70 -10.86
N SER A 135 25.73 -1.94 -11.96
CA SER A 135 25.98 -0.50 -11.95
C SER A 135 25.19 0.20 -13.05
N VAL A 136 24.97 1.50 -12.83
CA VAL A 136 24.39 2.42 -13.81
C VAL A 136 25.33 3.61 -13.90
N GLU A 137 25.74 3.95 -15.09
CA GLU A 137 26.57 5.12 -15.35
C GLU A 137 25.90 6.02 -16.39
N ARG A 138 26.11 7.34 -16.27
CA ARG A 138 25.66 8.33 -17.23
C ARG A 138 26.87 8.91 -17.95
N THR A 139 26.94 8.70 -19.26
CA THR A 139 27.79 9.46 -20.18
C THR A 139 26.90 10.27 -21.11
N ASP A 140 26.96 10.06 -22.43
CA ASP A 140 26.02 10.64 -23.41
C ASP A 140 24.68 9.90 -23.44
N ASP A 141 24.74 8.58 -23.27
CA ASP A 141 23.64 7.63 -22.99
C ASP A 141 23.87 6.94 -21.63
N PHE A 142 22.86 6.25 -21.10
CA PHE A 142 23.02 5.45 -19.89
C PHE A 142 23.69 4.13 -20.25
N ARG A 143 24.64 3.69 -19.41
CA ARG A 143 25.23 2.36 -19.46
C ARG A 143 24.79 1.58 -18.22
N VAL A 144 24.18 0.43 -18.43
CA VAL A 144 23.65 -0.44 -17.38
C VAL A 144 24.39 -1.76 -17.44
N ALA A 145 25.34 -1.95 -16.52
CA ALA A 145 26.06 -3.21 -16.39
C ALA A 145 25.19 -4.22 -15.64
N THR A 146 25.07 -5.44 -16.18
CA THR A 146 24.24 -6.48 -15.59
C THR A 146 24.95 -7.82 -15.56
N SER A 147 24.38 -8.78 -14.81
CA SER A 147 24.81 -10.18 -14.85
C SER A 147 24.69 -10.85 -16.23
N ARG A 148 24.03 -10.22 -17.21
CA ARG A 148 23.88 -10.70 -18.59
C ARG A 148 24.61 -9.82 -19.62
N GLY A 149 25.53 -8.98 -19.17
CA GLY A 149 26.30 -8.06 -20.02
C GLY A 149 25.81 -6.61 -19.92
N GLU A 150 26.37 -5.75 -20.76
CA GLU A 150 26.09 -4.32 -20.77
C GLU A 150 24.92 -3.96 -21.70
N PHE A 151 24.04 -3.09 -21.20
CA PHE A 151 22.96 -2.46 -21.93
C PHE A 151 23.26 -0.97 -22.06
N THR A 152 23.07 -0.40 -23.24
CA THR A 152 23.15 1.05 -23.47
C THR A 152 21.76 1.59 -23.81
N THR A 153 21.41 2.77 -23.30
CA THR A 153 20.09 3.34 -23.56
C THR A 153 20.03 4.85 -23.49
N GLN A 154 19.12 5.42 -24.27
CA GLN A 154 18.83 6.85 -24.22
C GLN A 154 18.02 7.20 -22.97
N SER A 155 17.01 6.39 -22.63
CA SER A 155 16.08 6.61 -21.53
C SER A 155 16.14 5.47 -20.51
N LEU A 156 16.35 5.83 -19.26
CA LEU A 156 16.42 4.89 -18.14
C LEU A 156 15.24 5.10 -17.19
N VAL A 157 14.46 4.05 -16.97
CA VAL A 157 13.31 4.08 -16.05
C VAL A 157 13.58 3.19 -14.85
N ILE A 158 13.49 3.77 -13.65
CA ILE A 158 13.63 3.08 -12.38
C ILE A 158 12.25 2.73 -11.82
N ALA A 159 11.93 1.45 -11.82
CA ALA A 159 10.65 0.87 -11.39
C ALA A 159 10.86 -0.27 -10.35
N SER A 160 11.92 -0.16 -9.53
CA SER A 160 12.37 -1.23 -8.63
C SER A 160 11.51 -1.45 -7.39
N GLY A 161 10.47 -0.64 -7.18
CA GLY A 161 9.59 -0.69 -6.02
C GLY A 161 10.24 -0.20 -4.72
N GLY A 162 9.61 -0.51 -3.59
CA GLY A 162 10.05 -0.12 -2.25
C GLY A 162 10.82 -1.20 -1.49
N LEU A 163 10.80 -1.13 -0.15
CA LEU A 163 11.53 -2.00 0.78
C LEU A 163 10.66 -3.13 1.39
N SER A 164 9.34 -3.05 1.25
CA SER A 164 8.40 -4.07 1.77
C SER A 164 8.65 -5.44 1.14
N PHE A 165 8.56 -6.51 1.93
CA PHE A 165 8.71 -7.89 1.45
C PHE A 165 10.06 -8.21 0.77
N ALA A 166 11.17 -8.03 1.48
CA ALA A 166 12.52 -8.40 1.00
C ALA A 166 12.64 -9.84 0.45
N LYS A 167 11.86 -10.79 0.99
CA LYS A 167 11.79 -12.19 0.49
C LYS A 167 11.31 -12.31 -0.97
N LEU A 168 10.64 -11.28 -1.50
CA LEU A 168 10.17 -11.21 -2.89
C LEU A 168 11.13 -10.44 -3.81
N GLY A 169 12.30 -10.05 -3.31
CA GLY A 169 13.30 -9.31 -4.08
C GLY A 169 13.21 -7.78 -3.93
N ALA A 170 12.51 -7.26 -2.92
CA ALA A 170 12.58 -5.83 -2.61
C ALA A 170 14.01 -5.45 -2.19
N THR A 171 14.54 -4.35 -2.75
CA THR A 171 15.90 -3.86 -2.52
C THR A 171 15.92 -2.33 -2.49
N PRO A 172 16.93 -1.68 -1.88
CA PRO A 172 17.07 -0.24 -1.91
C PRO A 172 17.55 0.35 -3.25
N PHE A 173 17.72 -0.49 -4.29
CA PHE A 173 18.39 -0.13 -5.54
C PHE A 173 17.91 1.20 -6.14
N GLY A 174 16.60 1.41 -6.25
CA GLY A 174 16.07 2.63 -6.84
C GLY A 174 16.41 3.90 -6.04
N TYR A 175 16.50 3.80 -4.71
CA TYR A 175 16.94 4.90 -3.85
C TYR A 175 18.44 5.15 -3.97
N ASP A 176 19.24 4.10 -4.15
CA ASP A 176 20.68 4.21 -4.33
C ASP A 176 21.00 4.89 -5.68
N ILE A 177 20.29 4.52 -6.74
CA ILE A 177 20.37 5.21 -8.04
C ILE A 177 19.94 6.68 -7.94
N ALA A 178 18.83 6.95 -7.25
CA ALA A 178 18.37 8.33 -7.04
C ALA A 178 19.41 9.17 -6.31
N LYS A 179 20.01 8.65 -5.21
CA LYS A 179 21.10 9.34 -4.49
C LYS A 179 22.34 9.55 -5.37
N GLN A 180 22.74 8.53 -6.14
CA GLN A 180 23.86 8.62 -7.07
C GLN A 180 23.70 9.80 -8.05
N PHE A 181 22.48 10.04 -8.52
CA PHE A 181 22.14 11.14 -9.42
C PHE A 181 21.66 12.42 -8.72
N GLY A 182 21.93 12.54 -7.41
CA GLY A 182 21.73 13.77 -6.65
C GLY A 182 20.29 14.07 -6.25
N HIS A 183 19.38 13.09 -6.29
CA HIS A 183 18.03 13.24 -5.77
C HIS A 183 17.98 13.09 -4.24
N ARG A 184 17.10 13.86 -3.61
CA ARG A 184 16.72 13.63 -2.21
C ARG A 184 15.79 12.41 -2.10
N ILE A 185 15.96 11.65 -1.02
CA ILE A 185 15.03 10.60 -0.60
C ILE A 185 14.30 11.09 0.65
N THR A 186 12.97 11.10 0.63
CA THR A 186 12.15 11.40 1.81
C THR A 186 12.29 10.28 2.85
N PRO A 187 12.00 10.53 4.14
CA PRO A 187 12.18 9.50 5.18
C PRO A 187 11.36 8.23 4.90
N LEU A 188 12.07 7.12 4.69
CA LEU A 188 11.46 5.82 4.38
C LEU A 188 10.95 5.13 5.65
N ARG A 189 9.70 4.68 5.65
CA ARG A 189 9.14 3.89 6.76
C ARG A 189 8.14 2.83 6.29
N PRO A 190 7.96 1.73 7.06
CA PRO A 190 6.88 0.80 6.80
C PRO A 190 5.51 1.48 6.91
N ALA A 191 4.60 1.17 5.99
CA ALA A 191 3.22 1.64 5.99
C ALA A 191 2.28 0.52 5.54
N LEU A 192 0.99 0.69 5.84
CA LEU A 192 0.01 -0.39 5.74
C LEU A 192 0.52 -1.63 6.49
N VAL A 193 0.87 -1.43 7.76
CA VAL A 193 1.59 -2.39 8.59
C VAL A 193 0.88 -2.60 9.93
N PRO A 194 0.86 -3.82 10.48
CA PRO A 194 0.29 -4.05 11.81
C PRO A 194 1.08 -3.31 12.89
N PHE A 195 0.38 -2.88 13.94
CA PHE A 195 0.97 -2.37 15.17
C PHE A 195 1.37 -3.50 16.10
N THR A 196 2.35 -3.23 16.97
CA THR A 196 2.75 -4.15 18.04
C THR A 196 2.29 -3.67 19.40
N PHE A 197 1.89 -4.60 20.26
CA PHE A 197 1.50 -4.35 21.64
C PHE A 197 2.66 -3.83 22.50
N SER A 198 2.32 -2.99 23.47
CA SER A 198 3.15 -2.63 24.60
C SER A 198 2.93 -3.61 25.76
N LYS A 199 3.72 -3.50 26.84
CA LYS A 199 3.54 -4.36 28.02
C LYS A 199 2.18 -4.19 28.70
N SER A 200 1.56 -3.00 28.62
CA SER A 200 0.24 -2.76 29.21
C SER A 200 -0.90 -3.45 28.46
N ASP A 201 -0.65 -3.99 27.27
CA ASP A 201 -1.67 -4.62 26.43
C ASP A 201 -1.69 -6.15 26.58
N GLU A 202 -0.91 -6.73 27.49
CA GLU A 202 -0.77 -8.17 27.72
C GLU A 202 -2.11 -8.94 27.73
N PRO A 203 -3.19 -8.45 28.36
CA PRO A 203 -4.47 -9.17 28.38
C PRO A 203 -5.16 -9.30 27.01
N LEU A 204 -4.74 -8.51 26.01
CA LEU A 204 -5.25 -8.60 24.63
C LEU A 204 -4.54 -9.69 23.80
N HIS A 205 -3.40 -10.22 24.24
CA HIS A 205 -2.63 -11.21 23.48
C HIS A 205 -3.40 -12.52 23.25
N GLU A 206 -4.22 -12.92 24.22
CA GLU A 206 -5.02 -14.16 24.14
C GLU A 206 -6.24 -14.05 23.22
N LEU A 207 -6.51 -12.84 22.72
CA LEU A 207 -7.63 -12.51 21.84
C LEU A 207 -7.27 -12.61 20.35
N SER A 208 -6.09 -13.14 20.02
CA SER A 208 -5.66 -13.35 18.64
C SER A 208 -6.73 -14.06 17.81
N GLY A 209 -6.99 -13.52 16.61
CA GLY A 209 -7.99 -14.01 15.68
C GLY A 209 -9.35 -13.33 15.79
N LEU A 210 -9.62 -12.57 16.87
CA LEU A 210 -10.85 -11.79 16.99
C LEU A 210 -10.82 -10.57 16.07
N SER A 211 -11.92 -10.34 15.37
CA SER A 211 -12.11 -9.18 14.50
C SER A 211 -13.43 -8.48 14.79
N LEU A 212 -13.43 -7.16 14.69
CA LEU A 212 -14.57 -6.30 14.97
C LEU A 212 -14.48 -4.99 14.17
N PRO A 213 -15.61 -4.41 13.74
CA PRO A 213 -15.63 -3.11 13.09
C PRO A 213 -15.25 -2.02 14.09
N VAL A 214 -14.41 -1.09 13.67
CA VAL A 214 -13.99 0.08 14.45
C VAL A 214 -13.88 1.30 13.56
N VAL A 215 -13.81 2.49 14.17
CA VAL A 215 -13.22 3.67 13.52
C VAL A 215 -11.88 3.96 14.18
N THR A 216 -10.81 4.09 13.39
CA THR A 216 -9.49 4.51 13.88
C THR A 216 -9.23 5.96 13.54
N HIS A 217 -8.59 6.70 14.46
CA HIS A 217 -8.22 8.10 14.29
C HIS A 217 -6.76 8.34 14.67
N CYS A 218 -6.09 9.17 13.87
CA CYS A 218 -4.74 9.65 14.16
C CYS A 218 -4.53 11.01 13.48
N GLY A 219 -4.43 12.07 14.30
CA GLY A 219 -4.45 13.44 13.79
C GLY A 219 -5.77 13.72 13.06
N THR A 220 -5.69 14.12 11.79
CA THR A 220 -6.88 14.38 10.95
C THR A 220 -7.35 13.15 10.17
N ALA A 221 -6.61 12.04 10.21
CA ALA A 221 -6.95 10.83 9.47
C ALA A 221 -7.94 9.96 10.23
N GLN A 222 -8.91 9.41 9.50
CA GLN A 222 -9.95 8.55 10.03
C GLN A 222 -10.24 7.39 9.07
N PHE A 223 -10.37 6.16 9.59
CA PHE A 223 -10.77 5.00 8.78
C PHE A 223 -11.76 4.10 9.52
N GLU A 224 -12.89 3.79 8.88
CA GLU A 224 -13.88 2.85 9.37
C GLU A 224 -13.71 1.50 8.68
N GLU A 225 -13.26 0.49 9.42
CA GLU A 225 -13.09 -0.88 8.93
C GLU A 225 -12.86 -1.86 10.09
N ALA A 226 -12.72 -3.14 9.77
CA ALA A 226 -12.33 -4.17 10.71
C ALA A 226 -10.92 -3.93 11.28
N MET A 227 -10.85 -3.97 12.60
CA MET A 227 -9.64 -4.29 13.35
C MET A 227 -9.55 -5.80 13.55
N LEU A 228 -8.33 -6.32 13.57
CA LEU A 228 -8.00 -7.71 13.88
C LEU A 228 -7.00 -7.73 15.02
N VAL A 229 -7.31 -8.46 16.09
CA VAL A 229 -6.35 -8.72 17.16
C VAL A 229 -5.45 -9.88 16.74
N THR A 230 -4.15 -9.72 16.94
CA THR A 230 -3.13 -10.74 16.62
C THR A 230 -2.31 -11.06 17.85
N HIS A 231 -1.49 -12.11 17.79
CA HIS A 231 -0.57 -12.48 18.88
C HIS A 231 0.46 -11.39 19.23
N ARG A 232 0.72 -10.44 18.33
CA ARG A 232 1.76 -9.42 18.49
C ARG A 232 1.22 -8.01 18.66
N GLY A 233 -0.06 -7.78 18.38
CA GLY A 233 -0.64 -6.44 18.32
C GLY A 233 -1.92 -6.38 17.49
N LEU A 234 -2.18 -5.22 16.90
CA LEU A 234 -3.39 -4.95 16.12
C LEU A 234 -3.08 -4.92 14.63
N SER A 235 -3.98 -5.49 13.84
CA SER A 235 -3.96 -5.55 12.38
C SER A 235 -5.38 -5.33 11.84
N GLY A 236 -5.64 -5.76 10.62
CA GLY A 236 -6.90 -5.53 9.94
C GLY A 236 -6.92 -4.18 9.22
N PRO A 237 -7.78 -3.99 8.21
CA PRO A 237 -7.71 -2.84 7.32
C PRO A 237 -7.76 -1.48 8.02
N ALA A 238 -8.52 -1.31 9.12
CA ALA A 238 -8.55 -0.05 9.86
C ALA A 238 -7.19 0.30 10.48
N ILE A 239 -6.46 -0.70 10.98
CA ILE A 239 -5.13 -0.53 11.56
C ILE A 239 -4.08 -0.34 10.47
N LEU A 240 -4.16 -1.12 9.38
CA LEU A 240 -3.23 -0.97 8.26
C LEU A 240 -3.34 0.45 7.68
N GLN A 241 -4.55 0.95 7.42
CA GLN A 241 -4.75 2.32 6.93
C GLN A 241 -4.15 3.37 7.87
N ILE A 242 -4.51 3.33 9.15
CA ILE A 242 -4.09 4.37 10.11
C ILE A 242 -2.59 4.32 10.42
N SER A 243 -1.94 3.16 10.25
CA SER A 243 -0.48 3.02 10.41
C SER A 243 0.32 3.96 9.49
N SER A 244 -0.24 4.30 8.32
CA SER A 244 0.37 5.24 7.37
C SER A 244 0.35 6.68 7.86
N TYR A 245 -0.47 7.02 8.86
CA TYR A 245 -0.56 8.36 9.45
C TYR A 245 0.13 8.45 10.81
N TRP A 246 0.23 7.32 11.51
CA TRP A 246 0.87 7.20 12.81
C TRP A 246 2.39 7.48 12.77
N ARG A 247 2.90 8.03 13.88
CA ARG A 247 4.31 8.28 14.15
C ARG A 247 4.68 7.69 15.52
N GLU A 248 5.93 7.27 15.65
CA GLU A 248 6.43 6.68 16.89
C GLU A 248 6.20 7.59 18.10
N GLY A 249 5.68 7.02 19.19
CA GLY A 249 5.29 7.74 20.39
C GLY A 249 3.89 8.37 20.36
N ALA A 250 3.19 8.36 19.23
CA ALA A 250 1.82 8.86 19.14
C ALA A 250 0.79 7.80 19.56
N THR A 251 -0.40 8.26 19.94
CA THR A 251 -1.57 7.43 20.23
C THR A 251 -2.47 7.34 18.98
N VAL A 252 -3.14 6.20 18.82
CA VAL A 252 -4.25 6.00 17.88
C VAL A 252 -5.52 5.88 18.71
N GLU A 253 -6.53 6.68 18.40
CA GLU A 253 -7.85 6.55 19.04
C GLU A 253 -8.67 5.52 18.26
N ILE A 254 -9.36 4.64 18.98
CA ILE A 254 -10.17 3.57 18.40
C ILE A 254 -11.59 3.69 18.94
N ASN A 255 -12.54 4.03 18.08
CA ASN A 255 -13.96 3.95 18.37
C ASN A 255 -14.42 2.49 18.20
N LEU A 256 -14.73 1.84 19.32
CA LEU A 256 -15.25 0.48 19.40
C LEU A 256 -16.77 0.39 19.17
N LEU A 257 -17.45 1.54 19.09
CA LEU A 257 -18.88 1.68 18.83
C LEU A 257 -19.12 2.55 17.59
N PRO A 258 -18.68 2.12 16.38
CA PRO A 258 -18.89 2.88 15.15
C PRO A 258 -20.38 3.09 14.84
N ASP A 259 -21.23 2.13 15.22
CA ASP A 259 -22.66 2.16 14.98
C ASP A 259 -23.40 2.93 16.09
N ALA A 260 -24.18 3.96 15.71
CA ALA A 260 -24.99 4.74 16.64
C ALA A 260 -25.97 3.87 17.45
N ARG A 261 -26.47 2.77 16.88
CA ARG A 261 -27.36 1.81 17.55
C ARG A 261 -26.66 1.10 18.71
N ALA A 262 -25.34 0.94 18.66
CA ALA A 262 -24.57 0.37 19.76
C ALA A 262 -24.55 1.31 20.97
N THR A 263 -24.38 2.61 20.72
CA THR A 263 -24.48 3.64 21.77
C THR A 263 -25.89 3.69 22.37
N GLU A 264 -26.93 3.62 21.54
CA GLU A 264 -28.32 3.56 22.01
C GLU A 264 -28.62 2.30 22.84
N SER A 265 -28.12 1.12 22.42
CA SER A 265 -28.27 -0.13 23.18
C SER A 265 -27.64 -0.01 24.56
N LEU A 266 -26.46 0.59 24.64
CA LEU A 266 -25.76 0.83 25.90
C LEU A 266 -26.53 1.77 26.85
N LEU A 267 -27.11 2.86 26.30
CA LEU A 267 -27.95 3.78 27.06
C LEU A 267 -29.21 3.11 27.62
N ARG A 268 -29.87 2.25 26.83
CA ARG A 268 -31.05 1.47 27.28
C ARG A 268 -30.67 0.47 28.36
N ALA A 269 -29.55 -0.24 28.19
CA ALA A 269 -29.11 -1.28 29.11
C ALA A 269 -28.79 -0.76 30.52
N ARG A 270 -28.49 0.54 30.65
CA ARG A 270 -28.32 1.21 31.94
C ARG A 270 -29.54 1.10 32.84
N VAL A 271 -30.74 0.99 32.27
CA VAL A 271 -32.01 0.91 33.02
C VAL A 271 -32.45 -0.54 33.24
N THR A 272 -32.06 -1.47 32.36
CA THR A 272 -32.57 -2.87 32.37
C THR A 272 -31.76 -3.82 33.26
N GLY A 273 -30.66 -3.37 33.88
CA GLY A 273 -29.87 -4.18 34.82
C GLY A 273 -28.92 -5.19 34.19
N ARG A 274 -28.65 -5.11 32.88
CA ARG A 274 -27.67 -5.98 32.20
C ARG A 274 -26.24 -5.62 32.58
N ASP A 275 -25.34 -6.58 32.49
CA ASP A 275 -23.91 -6.36 32.59
C ASP A 275 -23.34 -5.79 31.28
N LEU A 276 -22.33 -4.93 31.39
CA LEU A 276 -21.73 -4.25 30.25
C LEU A 276 -21.19 -5.22 29.18
N PRO A 277 -20.45 -6.30 29.51
CA PRO A 277 -19.92 -7.21 28.51
C PRO A 277 -21.01 -7.87 27.65
N SER A 278 -22.14 -8.25 28.26
CA SER A 278 -23.25 -8.84 27.50
C SER A 278 -23.95 -7.86 26.57
N VAL A 279 -23.89 -6.56 26.84
CA VAL A 279 -24.43 -5.53 25.93
C VAL A 279 -23.45 -5.29 24.79
N LEU A 280 -22.15 -5.17 25.09
CA LEU A 280 -21.12 -5.02 24.07
C LEU A 280 -21.06 -6.23 23.13
N ALA A 281 -21.31 -7.44 23.64
CA ALA A 281 -21.31 -8.68 22.87
C ALA A 281 -22.37 -8.73 21.74
N GLU A 282 -23.31 -7.78 21.68
CA GLU A 282 -24.22 -7.58 20.55
C GLU A 282 -23.51 -6.99 19.32
N TRP A 283 -22.38 -6.31 19.52
CA TRP A 283 -21.67 -5.51 18.50
C TRP A 283 -20.23 -5.96 18.25
N MET A 284 -19.65 -6.71 19.18
CA MET A 284 -18.28 -7.22 19.10
C MET A 284 -18.18 -8.64 19.67
N PRO A 285 -17.09 -9.38 19.39
CA PRO A 285 -16.90 -10.72 19.95
C PRO A 285 -16.94 -10.70 21.48
N ARG A 286 -17.73 -11.61 22.07
CA ARG A 286 -17.93 -11.72 23.53
C ARG A 286 -16.61 -11.74 24.31
N ARG A 287 -15.63 -12.52 23.84
CA ARG A 287 -14.28 -12.62 24.46
C ARG A 287 -13.55 -11.27 24.50
N PHE A 288 -13.71 -10.43 23.47
CA PHE A 288 -13.12 -9.09 23.44
C PHE A 288 -13.86 -8.17 24.42
N ALA A 289 -15.20 -8.19 24.42
CA ALA A 289 -16.01 -7.41 25.35
C ALA A 289 -15.66 -7.73 26.82
N ASP A 290 -15.57 -9.01 27.18
CA ASP A 290 -15.21 -9.43 28.55
C ASP A 290 -13.81 -8.92 28.94
N ALA A 291 -12.80 -9.12 28.09
CA ALA A 291 -11.43 -8.70 28.36
C ALA A 291 -11.27 -7.18 28.45
N TRP A 292 -11.90 -6.44 27.54
CA TRP A 292 -11.88 -4.98 27.54
C TRP A 292 -12.56 -4.42 28.80
N CYS A 293 -13.71 -4.97 29.18
CA CYS A 293 -14.41 -4.54 30.40
C CYS A 293 -13.60 -4.83 31.66
N ALA A 294 -12.94 -6.00 31.74
CA ALA A 294 -12.10 -6.37 32.87
C ALA A 294 -10.91 -5.40 33.08
N LEU A 295 -10.39 -4.82 32.00
CA LEU A 295 -9.30 -3.86 32.06
C LEU A 295 -9.75 -2.44 32.42
N HIS A 296 -10.92 -2.04 31.96
CA HIS A 296 -11.26 -0.63 31.88
C HIS A 296 -12.47 -0.21 32.71
N THR A 297 -13.24 -1.16 33.25
CA THR A 297 -14.56 -0.86 33.84
C THR A 297 -14.80 -1.57 35.17
N PRO A 298 -15.69 -1.05 36.03
CA PRO A 298 -16.10 -1.74 37.25
C PRO A 298 -16.87 -3.03 36.94
N ALA A 299 -16.52 -4.13 37.64
CA ALA A 299 -17.21 -5.41 37.53
C ALA A 299 -18.56 -5.43 38.29
N LYS A 300 -19.57 -4.72 37.77
CA LYS A 300 -20.93 -4.68 38.32
C LYS A 300 -21.99 -4.48 37.22
N PRO A 301 -23.28 -4.79 37.46
CA PRO A 301 -24.36 -4.46 36.53
C PRO A 301 -24.43 -2.96 36.20
N LEU A 302 -24.83 -2.63 34.95
CA LEU A 302 -24.89 -1.23 34.48
C LEU A 302 -25.86 -0.36 35.30
N VAL A 303 -26.92 -0.94 35.86
CA VAL A 303 -27.86 -0.22 36.74
C VAL A 303 -27.21 0.29 38.03
N HIS A 304 -26.06 -0.27 38.42
CA HIS A 304 -25.27 0.17 39.57
C HIS A 304 -24.12 1.11 39.21
N PHE A 305 -23.98 1.48 37.94
CA PHE A 305 -23.02 2.50 37.53
C PHE A 305 -23.51 3.88 37.96
N LYS A 306 -22.63 4.64 38.62
CA LYS A 306 -22.81 6.07 38.81
C LYS A 306 -22.76 6.75 37.44
N GLN A 307 -23.42 7.91 37.31
CA GLN A 307 -23.42 8.70 36.08
C GLN A 307 -21.99 8.89 35.53
N ARG A 308 -21.04 9.29 36.39
CA ARG A 308 -19.64 9.47 36.02
C ARG A 308 -18.98 8.19 35.51
N GLU A 309 -19.19 7.04 36.16
CA GLU A 309 -18.59 5.77 35.72
C GLU A 309 -19.11 5.36 34.34
N PHE A 310 -20.39 5.59 34.08
CA PHE A 310 -21.01 5.34 32.79
C PHE A 310 -20.47 6.27 31.71
N ASP A 311 -20.40 7.57 31.99
CA ASP A 311 -19.90 8.57 31.04
C ASP A 311 -18.41 8.36 30.71
N ASP A 312 -17.60 7.99 31.71
CA ASP A 312 -16.18 7.65 31.54
C ASP A 312 -16.03 6.39 30.66
N THR A 313 -16.86 5.37 30.90
CA THR A 313 -16.87 4.13 30.10
C THR A 313 -17.29 4.38 28.66
N LEU A 314 -18.35 5.16 28.45
CA LEU A 314 -18.85 5.50 27.12
C LEU A 314 -17.80 6.29 26.32
N ARG A 315 -17.16 7.27 26.96
CA ARG A 315 -16.06 8.03 26.33
C ARG A 315 -14.91 7.12 25.92
N LEU A 316 -14.54 6.17 26.78
CA LEU A 316 -13.46 5.24 26.47
C LEU A 316 -13.83 4.25 25.36
N LEU A 317 -15.08 3.81 25.27
CA LEU A 317 -15.57 2.98 24.15
C LEU A 317 -15.56 3.75 22.82
N GLN A 318 -15.87 5.05 22.85
CA GLN A 318 -15.94 5.91 21.67
C GLN A 318 -14.57 6.41 21.20
N ALA A 319 -13.59 6.49 22.09
CA ALA A 319 -12.24 6.97 21.81
C ALA A 319 -11.22 6.23 22.68
N TRP A 320 -11.07 4.92 22.47
CA TRP A 320 -10.12 4.09 23.22
C TRP A 320 -8.68 4.45 22.79
N PRO A 321 -7.84 5.01 23.69
CA PRO A 321 -6.49 5.38 23.33
C PRO A 321 -5.59 4.14 23.29
N PHE A 322 -5.10 3.80 22.11
CA PHE A 322 -4.11 2.75 21.90
C PHE A 322 -2.75 3.38 21.59
N ALA A 323 -1.73 3.03 22.38
CA ALA A 323 -0.35 3.50 22.18
C ALA A 323 0.51 2.33 21.66
N PRO A 324 0.70 2.19 20.33
CA PRO A 324 1.52 1.13 19.79
C PRO A 324 2.96 1.21 20.31
N ALA A 325 3.55 0.07 20.68
CA ALA A 325 4.99 0.01 20.96
C ALA A 325 5.84 0.22 19.70
N GLY A 326 5.25 0.01 18.52
CA GLY A 326 5.91 0.04 17.23
C GLY A 326 5.05 -0.59 16.14
N THR A 327 5.69 -1.00 15.05
CA THR A 327 5.07 -1.73 13.94
C THR A 327 5.79 -3.05 13.70
N GLU A 328 5.16 -3.97 12.98
CA GLU A 328 5.81 -5.22 12.58
C GLU A 328 6.89 -5.07 11.48
N GLY A 329 7.15 -3.83 11.02
CA GLY A 329 8.22 -3.50 10.09
C GLY A 329 8.03 -3.98 8.64
N TYR A 330 9.05 -3.78 7.81
CA TYR A 330 9.04 -4.16 6.38
C TYR A 330 8.73 -5.63 6.04
N PRO A 331 9.02 -6.63 6.90
CA PRO A 331 8.59 -8.00 6.63
C PRO A 331 7.07 -8.19 6.57
N LYS A 332 6.30 -7.22 7.10
CA LYS A 332 4.85 -7.28 7.26
C LYS A 332 4.11 -6.05 6.71
N ALA A 333 4.82 -4.97 6.41
CA ALA A 333 4.29 -3.81 5.72
C ALA A 333 3.89 -4.15 4.28
N GLU A 334 2.74 -3.67 3.81
CA GLU A 334 2.35 -3.85 2.41
C GLU A 334 3.13 -2.92 1.47
N VAL A 335 3.51 -1.74 1.97
CA VAL A 335 4.17 -0.68 1.19
C VAL A 335 5.21 0.06 2.01
N THR A 336 6.04 0.80 1.30
CA THR A 336 6.99 1.76 1.85
C THR A 336 6.39 3.16 1.73
N LEU A 337 6.30 3.88 2.85
CA LEU A 337 6.07 5.32 2.82
C LEU A 337 7.39 6.04 2.61
N GLY A 338 7.36 7.14 1.88
CA GLY A 338 8.55 7.85 1.47
C GLY A 338 9.02 7.39 0.10
N GLY A 339 10.10 7.99 -0.41
CA GLY A 339 10.70 7.59 -1.67
C GLY A 339 11.55 8.70 -2.27
N VAL A 340 11.81 8.61 -3.58
CA VAL A 340 12.44 9.70 -4.33
C VAL A 340 11.53 10.92 -4.27
N ASP A 341 12.11 12.04 -3.85
CA ASP A 341 11.39 13.29 -3.64
C ASP A 341 10.74 13.78 -4.94
N THR A 342 9.42 13.95 -4.89
CA THR A 342 8.59 14.42 -6.00
C THR A 342 8.90 15.88 -6.40
N ALA A 343 9.61 16.64 -5.58
CA ALA A 343 10.15 17.96 -5.93
C ALA A 343 11.10 17.91 -7.13
N ASP A 344 11.83 16.81 -7.29
CA ASP A 344 12.84 16.64 -8.34
C ASP A 344 12.31 15.82 -9.53
N ILE A 345 11.01 15.53 -9.57
CA ILE A 345 10.37 14.73 -10.63
C ILE A 345 9.27 15.57 -11.29
N SER A 346 9.14 15.47 -12.60
CA SER A 346 8.01 16.05 -13.34
C SER A 346 6.74 15.26 -13.09
N SER A 347 5.69 15.90 -12.55
CA SER A 347 4.38 15.25 -12.32
C SER A 347 3.68 14.80 -13.61
N LYS A 348 4.04 15.37 -14.77
CA LYS A 348 3.48 14.99 -16.07
C LYS A 348 4.25 13.84 -16.73
N THR A 349 5.55 13.73 -16.56
CA THR A 349 6.35 12.75 -17.33
C THR A 349 7.02 11.70 -16.48
N MET A 350 7.04 11.88 -15.16
CA MET A 350 7.84 11.10 -14.21
C MET A 350 9.36 11.21 -14.45
N GLU A 351 9.78 12.12 -15.34
CA GLU A 351 11.18 12.40 -15.64
C GLU A 351 11.82 13.19 -14.50
N SER A 352 13.06 12.87 -14.19
CA SER A 352 13.92 13.64 -13.32
C SER A 352 14.13 15.05 -13.87
N ARG A 353 13.96 16.04 -12.99
CA ARG A 353 14.33 17.44 -13.27
C ARG A 353 15.85 17.68 -13.17
N ARG A 354 16.61 16.69 -12.66
CA ARG A 354 18.06 16.78 -12.46
C ARG A 354 18.84 16.11 -13.58
N VAL A 355 18.36 14.96 -14.05
CA VAL A 355 19.02 14.13 -15.04
C VAL A 355 18.03 13.86 -16.18
N PRO A 356 18.19 14.54 -17.34
CA PRO A 356 17.35 14.29 -18.49
C PRO A 356 17.35 12.81 -18.88
N ARG A 357 16.18 12.31 -19.28
CA ARG A 357 15.91 10.92 -19.67
C ARG A 357 16.06 9.87 -18.56
N LEU A 358 16.20 10.28 -17.29
CA LEU A 358 16.06 9.41 -16.12
C LEU A 358 14.64 9.53 -15.57
N PHE A 359 13.96 8.42 -15.31
CA PHE A 359 12.59 8.39 -14.82
C PHE A 359 12.46 7.56 -13.54
N PHE A 360 11.53 7.92 -12.66
CA PHE A 360 11.20 7.15 -11.45
C PHE A 360 9.69 6.93 -11.38
N ILE A 361 9.25 5.68 -11.23
CA ILE A 361 7.83 5.30 -11.27
C ILE A 361 7.46 4.25 -10.22
N GLY A 362 6.17 4.19 -9.86
CA GLY A 362 5.65 3.28 -8.85
C GLY A 362 6.12 3.63 -7.43
N GLU A 363 6.25 2.60 -6.59
CA GLU A 363 6.51 2.72 -5.13
C GLU A 363 7.91 3.28 -4.80
N VAL A 364 8.82 3.42 -5.77
CA VAL A 364 10.13 4.06 -5.51
C VAL A 364 10.00 5.57 -5.29
N VAL A 365 8.93 6.18 -5.81
CA VAL A 365 8.62 7.61 -5.69
C VAL A 365 7.91 7.87 -4.36
N ASP A 366 8.10 9.06 -3.76
CA ASP A 366 7.37 9.53 -2.57
C ASP A 366 5.86 9.73 -2.82
N ILE A 367 5.16 8.64 -3.15
CA ILE A 367 3.73 8.52 -3.33
C ILE A 367 3.30 7.17 -2.78
N THR A 368 2.44 7.21 -1.76
CA THR A 368 1.92 5.99 -1.13
C THR A 368 0.41 6.07 -1.04
N GLY A 369 -0.28 5.17 -1.73
CA GLY A 369 -1.73 5.08 -1.69
C GLY A 369 -2.24 4.42 -0.41
N TRP A 370 -3.50 4.66 -0.12
CA TRP A 370 -4.26 3.90 0.86
C TRP A 370 -4.28 2.39 0.54
N LEU A 371 -4.65 1.59 1.54
CA LEU A 371 -5.06 0.21 1.31
C LEU A 371 -6.30 0.19 0.40
N GLY A 372 -6.36 -0.77 -0.52
CA GLY A 372 -7.55 -0.95 -1.36
C GLY A 372 -7.36 -0.79 -2.86
N GLY A 373 -6.17 -1.04 -3.40
CA GLY A 373 -5.89 -0.99 -4.85
C GLY A 373 -5.25 0.32 -5.33
N TYR A 374 -5.23 1.36 -4.48
CA TYR A 374 -4.64 2.67 -4.80
C TYR A 374 -3.17 2.61 -5.19
N ASN A 375 -2.37 1.78 -4.51
CA ASN A 375 -0.94 1.64 -4.81
C ASN A 375 -0.68 1.00 -6.18
N PHE A 376 -1.52 0.04 -6.60
CA PHE A 376 -1.47 -0.48 -7.97
C PHE A 376 -1.92 0.57 -8.97
N GLN A 377 -3.01 1.30 -8.69
CA GLN A 377 -3.42 2.40 -9.58
C GLN A 377 -2.30 3.42 -9.79
N TRP A 378 -1.57 3.80 -8.73
CA TRP A 378 -0.41 4.66 -8.87
C TRP A 378 0.68 4.04 -9.75
N ALA A 379 0.97 2.75 -9.56
CA ALA A 379 1.94 2.03 -10.38
C ALA A 379 1.53 2.04 -11.87
N TRP A 380 0.26 1.80 -12.19
CA TRP A 380 -0.25 1.88 -13.57
C TRP A 380 -0.11 3.30 -14.13
N SER A 381 -0.58 4.28 -13.37
CA SER A 381 -0.68 5.66 -13.82
C SER A 381 0.70 6.29 -14.05
N SER A 382 1.62 6.07 -13.12
CA SER A 382 3.01 6.54 -13.25
C SER A 382 3.77 5.77 -14.33
N GLY A 383 3.56 4.46 -14.46
CA GLY A 383 4.13 3.66 -15.53
C GLY A 383 3.70 4.12 -16.91
N HIS A 384 2.41 4.32 -17.12
CA HIS A 384 1.85 4.87 -18.36
C HIS A 384 2.42 6.27 -18.65
N ALA A 385 2.41 7.16 -17.65
CA ALA A 385 2.93 8.53 -17.81
C ALA A 385 4.39 8.61 -18.26
N ALA A 386 5.26 7.73 -17.75
CA ALA A 386 6.66 7.63 -18.18
C ALA A 386 6.79 6.97 -19.56
N GLY A 387 6.06 5.87 -19.79
CA GLY A 387 6.09 5.14 -21.05
C GLY A 387 5.64 5.97 -22.24
N GLU A 388 4.78 6.96 -22.03
CA GLU A 388 4.32 7.92 -23.06
C GLU A 388 5.40 8.87 -23.57
N VAL A 389 6.52 9.01 -22.87
CA VAL A 389 7.58 9.97 -23.24
C VAL A 389 8.99 9.38 -23.27
N ALA A 390 9.24 8.24 -22.61
CA ALA A 390 10.54 7.59 -22.56
C ALA A 390 11.06 7.15 -23.94
#